data_AF-A0A955P3H3-F1
#
_entry.id   AF-A0A955P3H3-F1
#
_cell.length_a   1.000
_cell.length_b   1.000
_cell.length_c   1.000
_cell.angle_alpha   90.00
_cell.angle_beta   90.00
_cell.angle_gamma   90.00
#
_symmetry.space_group_name_H-M   'P 1'
#
loop_
_entity.id
_entity.type
_entity.pdbx_description
1 polymer ?
#
loop_
_entity_poly.entity_id
_entity_poly.type
_entity_poly.pdbx_seq_one_letter_code
_entity_poly.pdbx_strand_id
1 'polypeptide(L)'
;TSTRHRDTDAQMVLQRLVEGTLREQRFLKLEAEVKGRKLIALNDIIIHNKILSSAVRYEVEIDGRNHMGEIVGDGLIVATPFGSSAYYRSITHSIFQVGIGLAFNNSIEPVNHLVLKETCEIEATILRGPAQAAADNDPEWVELDAGDKIKVRKAECFARILSIETLRGDQFHLINHTGG
;
A
#
# COMPACT_ATOMS: atom_id res chain seq x y z
N THR A 1 -7.97 -21.49 -27.88
CA THR A 1 -6.83 -22.25 -27.29
C THR A 1 -6.41 -21.77 -25.90
N SER A 2 -6.62 -20.50 -25.53
CA SER A 2 -6.28 -19.98 -24.18
C SER A 2 -7.15 -20.52 -23.02
N THR A 3 -8.40 -20.90 -23.28
CA THR A 3 -9.35 -21.34 -22.23
C THR A 3 -9.00 -22.70 -21.60
N ARG A 4 -8.48 -23.65 -22.40
CA ARG A 4 -8.16 -25.02 -21.90
C ARG A 4 -6.98 -25.06 -20.94
N HIS A 5 -6.03 -24.13 -21.04
CA HIS A 5 -4.85 -24.12 -20.17
C HIS A 5 -5.20 -23.65 -18.75
N ARG A 6 -6.00 -22.57 -18.64
CA ARG A 6 -6.49 -22.05 -17.33
C ARG A 6 -7.34 -23.05 -16.56
N ASP A 7 -8.16 -23.84 -17.25
CA ASP A 7 -8.98 -24.87 -16.62
C ASP A 7 -8.13 -25.98 -16.00
N THR A 8 -6.98 -26.30 -16.61
CA THR A 8 -6.05 -27.31 -16.09
C THR A 8 -5.32 -26.80 -14.84
N ASP A 9 -4.91 -25.53 -14.85
CA ASP A 9 -4.24 -24.90 -13.71
C ASP A 9 -5.17 -24.79 -12.49
N ALA A 10 -6.43 -24.40 -12.70
CA ALA A 10 -7.42 -24.30 -11.64
C ALA A 10 -7.72 -25.67 -10.99
N GLN A 11 -7.83 -26.72 -11.79
CA GLN A 11 -8.01 -28.09 -11.31
C GLN A 11 -6.81 -28.55 -10.46
N MET A 12 -5.59 -28.25 -10.91
CA MET A 12 -4.37 -28.57 -10.15
C MET A 12 -4.31 -27.83 -8.81
N VAL A 13 -4.66 -26.54 -8.77
CA VAL A 13 -4.74 -25.76 -7.51
C VAL A 13 -5.76 -26.38 -6.56
N LEU A 14 -6.94 -26.72 -7.06
CA LEU A 14 -8.01 -27.30 -6.24
C LEU A 14 -7.61 -28.67 -5.69
N GLN A 15 -6.98 -29.52 -6.50
CA GLN A 15 -6.47 -30.82 -6.05
C GLN A 15 -5.45 -30.64 -4.93
N ARG A 16 -4.46 -29.76 -5.11
CA ARG A 16 -3.43 -29.51 -4.08
C ARG A 16 -4.01 -28.87 -2.82
N LEU A 17 -5.05 -28.06 -2.94
CA LEU A 17 -5.79 -27.51 -1.79
C LEU A 17 -6.43 -28.62 -0.97
N VAL A 18 -7.10 -29.57 -1.63
CA VAL A 18 -7.73 -30.74 -0.99
C VAL A 18 -6.69 -31.66 -0.35
N GLU A 19 -5.55 -31.88 -1.02
CA GLU A 19 -4.44 -32.68 -0.51
C GLU A 19 -3.62 -31.97 0.59
N GLY A 20 -3.87 -30.67 0.83
CA GLY A 20 -3.13 -29.88 1.81
C GLY A 20 -1.66 -29.61 1.42
N THR A 21 -1.31 -29.70 0.14
CA THR A 21 0.06 -29.56 -0.36
C THR A 21 0.41 -28.15 -0.82
N LEU A 22 -0.52 -27.20 -0.72
CA LEU A 22 -0.25 -25.78 -0.96
C LEU A 22 0.65 -25.21 0.12
N ARG A 23 1.54 -24.31 -0.29
CA ARG A 23 2.43 -23.59 0.63
C ARG A 23 1.72 -22.35 1.15
N GLU A 24 1.67 -22.21 2.47
CA GLU A 24 1.23 -20.99 3.13
C GLU A 24 2.38 -19.98 3.21
N GLN A 25 2.08 -18.75 2.83
CA GLN A 25 2.95 -17.61 3.03
C GLN A 25 2.22 -16.50 3.78
N ARG A 26 2.94 -15.86 4.70
CA ARG A 26 2.43 -14.75 5.49
C ARG A 26 2.95 -13.43 4.94
N PHE A 27 2.05 -12.47 4.82
CA PHE A 27 2.35 -11.12 4.34
C PHE A 27 1.96 -10.09 5.38
N LEU A 28 2.84 -9.11 5.56
CA LEU A 28 2.61 -7.95 6.41
C LEU A 28 1.38 -7.18 5.91
N LYS A 29 0.59 -6.64 6.84
CA LYS A 29 -0.52 -5.72 6.56
C LYS A 29 -0.27 -4.39 7.27
N LEU A 30 -0.87 -3.32 6.76
CA LEU A 30 -0.94 -2.03 7.44
C LEU A 30 -2.28 -1.91 8.17
N GLU A 31 -2.26 -1.18 9.28
CA GLU A 31 -3.45 -0.65 9.95
C GLU A 31 -3.38 0.88 9.90
N ALA A 32 -4.47 1.52 9.47
CA ALA A 32 -4.67 2.94 9.62
C ALA A 32 -5.80 3.24 10.61
N GLU A 33 -5.56 4.15 11.54
CA GLU A 33 -6.55 4.67 12.47
C GLU A 33 -6.91 6.10 12.07
N VAL A 34 -8.20 6.34 11.79
CA VAL A 34 -8.68 7.62 11.26
C VAL A 34 -10.14 7.84 11.64
N LYS A 35 -10.48 8.99 12.24
CA LYS A 35 -11.85 9.30 12.73
C LYS A 35 -12.51 8.17 13.54
N GLY A 36 -11.73 7.47 14.37
CA GLY A 36 -12.19 6.32 15.16
C GLY A 36 -12.49 5.04 14.36
N ARG A 37 -12.20 5.02 13.06
CA ARG A 37 -12.27 3.85 12.19
C ARG A 37 -10.89 3.23 12.05
N LYS A 38 -10.87 1.91 11.84
CA LYS A 38 -9.67 1.14 11.49
C LYS A 38 -9.78 0.65 10.06
N LEU A 39 -8.76 0.94 9.25
CA LEU A 39 -8.60 0.44 7.89
C LEU A 39 -7.44 -0.57 7.88
N ILE A 40 -7.58 -1.71 7.21
CA ILE A 40 -6.53 -2.74 7.18
C ILE A 40 -6.19 -3.07 5.74
N ALA A 41 -4.96 -2.78 5.32
CA ALA A 41 -4.50 -2.95 3.94
C ALA A 41 -3.49 -4.09 3.79
N LEU A 42 -3.57 -4.85 2.69
CA LEU A 42 -2.49 -5.75 2.27
C LEU A 42 -1.45 -5.01 1.43
N ASN A 43 -1.89 -4.12 0.55
CA ASN A 43 -1.03 -3.35 -0.34
C ASN A 43 -0.64 -2.03 0.33
N ASP A 44 -1.61 -1.14 0.51
CA ASP A 44 -1.32 0.25 0.85
C ASP A 44 -2.49 0.97 1.53
N ILE A 45 -2.16 2.02 2.29
CA ILE A 45 -3.08 3.04 2.76
C ILE A 45 -2.82 4.28 1.93
N ILE A 46 -3.86 4.79 1.29
CA ILE A 46 -3.80 5.95 0.41
C ILE A 46 -4.49 7.11 1.10
N ILE A 47 -3.86 8.28 1.11
CA ILE A 47 -4.47 9.56 1.46
C ILE A 47 -4.38 10.43 0.22
N HIS A 48 -5.51 10.94 -0.26
CA HIS A 48 -5.59 11.64 -1.54
C HIS A 48 -6.53 12.84 -1.47
N ASN A 49 -6.36 13.82 -2.35
CA ASN A 49 -7.32 14.92 -2.49
C ASN A 49 -8.70 14.39 -2.88
N LYS A 50 -9.74 14.99 -2.32
CA LYS A 50 -11.14 14.67 -2.67
C LYS A 50 -11.57 15.33 -3.97
N ILE A 51 -11.10 16.55 -4.17
CA ILE A 51 -11.43 17.37 -5.32
C ILE A 51 -10.21 17.35 -6.24
N LEU A 52 -10.34 16.72 -7.42
CA LEU A 52 -9.23 16.54 -8.37
C LEU A 52 -8.54 17.86 -8.76
N SER A 53 -9.26 18.99 -8.73
CA SER A 53 -8.71 20.30 -9.07
C SER A 53 -8.02 21.03 -7.92
N SER A 54 -7.94 20.43 -6.73
CA SER A 54 -7.36 21.06 -5.54
C SER A 54 -6.34 20.15 -4.87
N ALA A 55 -5.12 20.66 -4.66
CA ALA A 55 -4.14 20.00 -3.81
C ALA A 55 -4.59 19.98 -2.34
N VAL A 56 -4.12 18.98 -1.60
CA VAL A 56 -4.19 18.91 -0.15
C VAL A 56 -2.91 19.48 0.44
N ARG A 57 -3.01 20.08 1.63
CA ARG A 57 -1.85 20.47 2.44
C ARG A 57 -1.82 19.62 3.69
N TYR A 58 -0.68 19.03 3.99
CA TYR A 58 -0.56 18.12 5.12
C TYR A 58 0.87 18.13 5.68
N GLU A 59 0.98 17.74 6.93
CA GLU A 59 2.26 17.44 7.57
C GLU A 59 2.37 15.95 7.82
N VAL A 60 3.61 15.45 7.80
CA VAL A 60 3.91 14.05 8.11
C VAL A 60 4.89 13.96 9.26
N GLU A 61 4.52 13.18 10.26
CA GLU A 61 5.37 12.80 11.37
C GLU A 61 5.72 11.32 11.30
N ILE A 62 6.97 10.98 11.59
CA ILE A 62 7.44 9.60 11.71
C ILE A 62 7.89 9.42 13.16
N ASP A 63 7.28 8.48 13.87
CA ASP A 63 7.52 8.24 15.30
C ASP A 63 7.42 9.52 16.15
N GLY A 64 6.43 10.38 15.84
CA GLY A 64 6.17 11.64 16.52
C GLY A 64 7.17 12.77 16.22
N ARG A 65 7.97 12.65 15.15
CA ARG A 65 8.91 13.67 14.70
C ARG A 65 8.55 14.16 13.31
N ASN A 66 8.33 15.47 13.19
CA ASN A 66 8.18 16.11 11.89
C ASN A 66 9.56 16.32 11.25
N HIS A 67 9.76 15.71 10.08
CA HIS A 67 11.03 15.75 9.34
C HIS A 67 10.94 16.52 8.01
N MET A 68 9.74 16.91 7.57
CA MET A 68 9.47 17.30 6.18
C MET A 68 8.73 18.64 6.04
N GLY A 69 8.21 19.20 7.14
CA GLY A 69 7.40 20.42 7.11
C GLY A 69 6.04 20.19 6.44
N GLU A 70 5.39 21.29 6.03
CA GLU A 70 4.16 21.26 5.23
C GLU A 70 4.48 20.76 3.81
N ILE A 71 3.67 19.82 3.34
CA ILE A 71 3.70 19.28 1.97
C ILE A 71 2.38 19.64 1.28
N VAL A 72 2.46 20.07 0.02
CA VAL A 72 1.34 20.41 -0.84
C VAL A 72 1.38 19.51 -2.07
N GLY A 73 0.32 18.75 -2.30
CA GLY A 73 0.24 17.83 -3.45
C GLY A 73 -1.09 17.11 -3.51
N ASP A 74 -1.14 16.00 -4.25
CA ASP A 74 -2.34 15.18 -4.33
C ASP A 74 -2.51 14.30 -3.09
N GLY A 75 -1.44 14.00 -2.36
CA GLY A 75 -1.48 13.28 -1.09
C GLY A 75 -0.28 12.36 -0.90
N LEU A 76 -0.46 11.29 -0.14
CA LEU A 76 0.61 10.34 0.18
C LEU A 76 0.10 8.91 0.26
N ILE A 77 1.02 7.96 0.15
CA ILE A 77 0.74 6.53 0.23
C ILE A 77 1.72 5.89 1.19
N VAL A 78 1.19 5.00 2.02
CA VAL A 78 1.98 4.10 2.86
C VAL A 78 1.77 2.69 2.36
N ALA A 79 2.83 2.01 1.92
CA ALA A 79 2.76 0.69 1.28
C ALA A 79 3.49 -0.39 2.08
N THR A 80 3.02 -1.64 1.95
CA THR A 80 3.74 -2.84 2.39
C THR A 80 4.74 -3.28 1.31
N PRO A 81 5.67 -4.21 1.63
CA PRO A 81 6.52 -4.81 0.60
C PRO A 81 5.71 -5.50 -0.52
N PHE A 82 4.56 -6.09 -0.19
CA PHE A 82 3.67 -6.71 -1.16
C PHE A 82 3.00 -5.66 -2.06
N GLY A 83 2.55 -4.54 -1.48
CA GLY A 83 1.99 -3.40 -2.22
C GLY A 83 3.02 -2.54 -2.95
N SER A 84 4.32 -2.74 -2.70
CA SER A 84 5.38 -1.93 -3.31
C SER A 84 5.40 -2.02 -4.84
N SER A 85 4.91 -3.12 -5.43
CA SER A 85 4.77 -3.30 -6.88
C SER A 85 3.50 -2.69 -7.47
N ALA A 86 2.57 -2.20 -6.63
CA ALA A 86 1.30 -1.59 -7.01
C ALA A 86 1.42 -0.07 -7.14
N TYR A 87 0.54 0.70 -6.48
CA TYR A 87 0.46 2.15 -6.70
C TYR A 87 1.75 2.87 -6.30
N TYR A 88 2.41 2.40 -5.24
CA TYR A 88 3.74 2.86 -4.84
C TYR A 88 4.74 2.89 -6.01
N ARG A 89 4.88 1.79 -6.77
CA ARG A 89 5.79 1.71 -7.93
C ARG A 89 5.45 2.72 -9.02
N SER A 90 4.18 3.06 -9.20
CA SER A 90 3.79 4.03 -10.22
C SER A 90 4.29 5.44 -9.91
N ILE A 91 4.44 5.78 -8.62
CA ILE A 91 4.89 7.09 -8.16
C ILE A 91 6.41 7.12 -7.99
N THR A 92 6.99 6.05 -7.45
CA THR A 92 8.41 6.03 -7.06
C THR A 92 9.31 5.39 -8.12
N HIS A 93 8.72 4.63 -9.04
CA HIS A 93 9.43 3.71 -9.93
C HIS A 93 10.34 2.70 -9.22
N SER A 94 10.12 2.49 -7.92
CA SER A 94 10.90 1.59 -7.08
C SER A 94 10.03 0.55 -6.39
N ILE A 95 10.67 -0.53 -5.92
CA ILE A 95 10.07 -1.58 -5.10
C ILE A 95 10.97 -1.83 -3.89
N PHE A 96 10.41 -2.39 -2.82
CA PHE A 96 11.17 -2.73 -1.62
C PHE A 96 10.70 -4.05 -1.01
N GLN A 97 11.61 -4.73 -0.31
CA GLN A 97 11.36 -6.08 0.22
C GLN A 97 11.16 -6.14 1.73
N VAL A 98 11.60 -5.11 2.46
CA VAL A 98 11.57 -5.06 3.93
C VAL A 98 11.19 -3.64 4.37
N GLY A 99 10.40 -3.54 5.42
CA GLY A 99 9.95 -2.26 5.97
C GLY A 99 8.59 -1.83 5.45
N ILE A 100 8.32 -0.53 5.54
CA ILE A 100 7.11 0.13 5.05
C ILE A 100 7.55 1.30 4.15
N GLY A 101 6.95 1.43 2.99
CA GLY A 101 7.24 2.50 2.04
C GLY A 101 6.32 3.70 2.28
N LEU A 102 6.87 4.90 2.27
CA LEU A 102 6.14 6.17 2.30
C LEU A 102 6.45 6.92 0.99
N ALA A 103 5.43 7.20 0.19
CA ALA A 103 5.56 7.94 -1.05
C ALA A 103 4.62 9.14 -1.07
N PHE A 104 5.03 10.19 -1.78
CA PHE A 104 4.28 11.44 -1.90
C PHE A 104 3.82 11.60 -3.34
N ASN A 105 2.54 11.88 -3.54
CA ASN A 105 1.91 11.95 -4.86
C ASN A 105 1.81 13.40 -5.33
N ASN A 106 2.42 13.70 -6.47
CA ASN A 106 2.39 15.02 -7.13
C ASN A 106 2.68 16.20 -6.18
N SER A 107 3.66 16.04 -5.29
CA SER A 107 4.07 17.09 -4.35
C SER A 107 4.84 18.21 -5.04
N ILE A 108 4.59 19.44 -4.59
CA ILE A 108 5.30 20.64 -5.07
C ILE A 108 6.69 20.70 -4.44
N GLU A 109 6.81 20.30 -3.17
CA GLU A 109 8.06 20.25 -2.44
C GLU A 109 8.95 19.12 -3.00
N PRO A 110 10.28 19.30 -3.02
CA PRO A 110 11.22 18.29 -3.52
C PRO A 110 11.42 17.16 -2.49
N VAL A 111 10.35 16.42 -2.21
CA VAL A 111 10.32 15.30 -1.26
C VAL A 111 10.53 13.97 -1.98
N ASN A 112 11.41 13.13 -1.43
CA ASN A 112 11.63 11.77 -1.93
C ASN A 112 10.81 10.76 -1.13
N HIS A 113 10.51 9.61 -1.76
CA HIS A 113 9.95 8.47 -1.05
C HIS A 113 10.95 7.92 -0.02
N LEU A 114 10.42 7.31 1.04
CA LEU A 114 11.19 6.72 2.14
C LEU A 114 10.83 5.24 2.30
N VAL A 115 11.81 4.41 2.65
CA VAL A 115 11.57 3.05 3.14
C VAL A 115 11.98 3.01 4.61
N LEU A 116 10.99 2.82 5.48
CA LEU A 116 11.11 2.94 6.92
C LEU A 116 11.10 1.56 7.58
N LYS A 117 11.51 1.48 8.85
CA LYS A 117 11.37 0.26 9.63
C LYS A 117 9.89 -0.09 9.77
N GLU A 118 9.56 -1.37 9.73
CA GLU A 118 8.17 -1.84 9.88
C GLU A 118 7.56 -1.56 11.26
N THR A 119 8.36 -1.12 12.23
CA THR A 119 7.91 -0.72 13.56
C THR A 119 7.52 0.75 13.66
N CYS A 120 7.77 1.54 12.61
CA CYS A 120 7.47 2.96 12.64
C CYS A 120 5.95 3.21 12.59
N GLU A 121 5.52 4.29 13.25
CA GLU A 121 4.19 4.88 13.08
C GLU A 121 4.32 6.16 12.25
N ILE A 122 3.52 6.26 11.19
CA ILE A 122 3.44 7.42 10.30
C ILE A 122 2.14 8.14 10.62
N GLU A 123 2.20 9.39 11.07
CA GLU A 123 1.02 10.24 11.24
C GLU A 123 0.99 11.29 10.14
N ALA A 124 -0.14 11.40 9.44
CA ALA A 124 -0.41 12.51 8.55
C ALA A 124 -1.52 13.39 9.13
N THR A 125 -1.25 14.70 9.21
CA THR A 125 -2.22 15.70 9.67
C THR A 125 -2.64 16.55 8.48
N ILE A 126 -3.95 16.63 8.21
CA ILE A 126 -4.47 17.47 7.13
C ILE A 126 -4.51 18.93 7.61
N LEU A 127 -3.76 19.80 6.95
CA LEU A 127 -3.76 21.25 7.21
C LEU A 127 -4.80 21.96 6.35
N ARG A 128 -5.02 21.48 5.12
CA ARG A 128 -6.04 21.98 4.20
C ARG A 128 -6.53 20.86 3.29
N GLY A 129 -7.84 20.59 3.36
CA GLY A 129 -8.53 19.59 2.54
C GLY A 129 -9.50 20.20 1.52
N PRO A 130 -10.54 19.44 1.11
CA PRO A 130 -10.87 18.10 1.59
C PRO A 130 -9.94 17.02 1.03
N ALA A 131 -9.58 16.07 1.89
CA ALA A 131 -8.84 14.85 1.57
C ALA A 131 -9.71 13.62 1.84
N GLN A 132 -9.21 12.45 1.47
CA GLN A 132 -9.85 11.16 1.67
C GLN A 132 -8.79 10.11 1.97
N ALA A 133 -9.13 9.10 2.77
CA ALA A 133 -8.28 7.94 2.99
C ALA A 133 -9.00 6.63 2.64
N ALA A 134 -8.26 5.67 2.08
CA ALA A 134 -8.73 4.31 1.82
C ALA A 134 -7.61 3.30 2.07
N ALA A 135 -8.01 2.06 2.32
CA ALA A 135 -7.11 0.91 2.34
C ALA A 135 -7.25 0.13 1.04
N ASP A 136 -6.12 -0.24 0.45
CA ASP A 136 -6.05 -0.91 -0.85
C ASP A 136 -6.85 -0.13 -1.91
N ASN A 137 -7.58 -0.83 -2.78
CA ASN A 137 -8.50 -0.24 -3.77
C ASN A 137 -9.96 -0.36 -3.31
N ASP A 138 -10.20 -0.20 -2.00
CA ASP A 138 -11.55 -0.24 -1.44
C ASP A 138 -12.36 0.97 -1.92
N PRO A 139 -13.58 0.79 -2.47
CA PRO A 139 -14.43 1.91 -2.86
C PRO A 139 -14.94 2.75 -1.67
N GLU A 140 -14.83 2.26 -0.43
CA GLU A 140 -15.21 3.01 0.76
C GLU A 140 -14.09 3.94 1.25
N TRP A 141 -14.27 5.24 1.00
CA TRP A 141 -13.36 6.28 1.44
C TRP A 141 -13.79 6.89 2.78
N VAL A 142 -12.82 7.21 3.64
CA VAL A 142 -13.01 8.04 4.83
C VAL A 142 -12.63 9.48 4.49
N GLU A 143 -13.59 10.39 4.51
CA GLU A 143 -13.35 11.81 4.25
C GLU A 143 -12.57 12.47 5.39
N LEU A 144 -11.66 13.37 5.02
CA LEU A 144 -10.77 14.10 5.92
C LEU A 144 -10.84 15.60 5.65
N ASP A 145 -11.03 16.35 6.73
CA ASP A 145 -11.08 17.80 6.77
C ASP A 145 -9.81 18.36 7.44
N ALA A 146 -9.67 19.67 7.42
CA ALA A 146 -8.56 20.32 8.13
C ALA A 146 -8.60 19.99 9.63
N GLY A 147 -7.45 19.61 10.19
CA GLY A 147 -7.29 19.17 11.58
C GLY A 147 -7.43 17.65 11.77
N ASP A 148 -7.95 16.91 10.80
CA ASP A 148 -8.02 15.46 10.89
C ASP A 148 -6.64 14.81 10.77
N LYS A 149 -6.50 13.69 11.47
CA LYS A 149 -5.27 12.91 11.54
C LYS A 149 -5.53 11.48 11.13
N ILE A 150 -4.55 10.89 10.47
CA ILE A 150 -4.50 9.47 10.14
C ILE A 150 -3.16 8.91 10.56
N LYS A 151 -3.21 7.85 11.35
CA LYS A 151 -2.03 7.13 11.84
C LYS A 151 -1.93 5.79 11.15
N VAL A 152 -0.80 5.52 10.51
CA VAL A 152 -0.55 4.28 9.80
C VAL A 152 0.63 3.55 10.43
N ARG A 153 0.45 2.26 10.71
CA ARG A 153 1.46 1.39 11.30
C ARG A 153 1.31 -0.04 10.79
N LYS A 154 2.28 -0.91 11.09
CA LYS A 154 2.13 -2.34 10.87
C LYS A 154 0.94 -2.88 11.67
N ALA A 155 0.05 -3.63 11.02
CA ALA A 155 -1.03 -4.34 11.70
C ALA A 155 -0.51 -5.56 12.48
N GLU A 156 -1.19 -5.93 13.56
CA GLU A 156 -0.89 -7.17 14.29
C GLU A 156 -1.26 -8.43 13.50
N CYS A 157 -2.22 -8.31 12.58
CA CYS A 157 -2.65 -9.39 11.71
C CYS A 157 -1.80 -9.48 10.43
N PHE A 158 -1.82 -10.66 9.81
CA PHE A 158 -1.13 -10.94 8.55
C PHE A 158 -2.09 -11.55 7.53
N ALA A 159 -1.84 -11.31 6.25
CA ALA A 159 -2.52 -12.07 5.20
C ALA A 159 -1.87 -13.44 5.06
N ARG A 160 -2.69 -14.47 4.87
CA ARG A 160 -2.26 -15.85 4.58
C ARG A 160 -2.62 -16.15 3.14
N ILE A 161 -1.62 -16.36 2.29
CA ILE A 161 -1.85 -16.73 0.90
C ILE A 161 -1.35 -18.16 0.70
N LEU A 162 -2.22 -19.02 0.18
CA LEU A 162 -1.89 -20.38 -0.21
C LEU A 162 -1.52 -20.39 -1.69
N SER A 163 -0.39 -21.00 -2.01
CA SER A 163 0.17 -20.97 -3.36
C SER A 163 0.84 -22.30 -3.70
N ILE A 164 0.86 -22.62 -4.99
CA ILE A 164 1.61 -23.78 -5.50
C ILE A 164 3.12 -23.51 -5.41
N GLU A 165 3.51 -22.25 -5.66
CA GLU A 165 4.90 -21.77 -5.72
C GLU A 165 5.10 -20.58 -4.78
N THR A 166 6.34 -20.32 -4.39
CA THR A 166 6.70 -19.22 -3.48
C THR A 166 6.53 -17.87 -4.18
N LEU A 167 5.51 -17.08 -3.81
CA LEU A 167 5.18 -15.79 -4.47
C LEU A 167 6.30 -14.73 -4.47
N ARG A 168 7.32 -14.89 -3.62
CA ARG A 168 8.44 -13.93 -3.50
C ARG A 168 9.60 -14.20 -4.48
N GLY A 169 9.64 -15.36 -5.14
CA GLY A 169 10.72 -15.74 -6.06
C GLY A 169 10.43 -15.40 -7.53
N ASP A 170 9.20 -15.64 -7.98
CA ASP A 170 8.91 -15.74 -9.42
C ASP A 170 8.33 -14.47 -10.06
N GLN A 171 7.92 -13.47 -9.27
CA GLN A 171 7.45 -12.18 -9.81
C GLN A 171 8.54 -11.44 -10.60
N PHE A 172 9.82 -11.72 -10.39
CA PHE A 172 10.90 -11.10 -11.16
C PHE A 172 11.05 -11.67 -12.57
N HIS A 173 10.68 -12.93 -12.82
CA HIS A 173 10.76 -13.52 -14.17
C HIS A 173 9.64 -13.03 -15.09
N LEU A 174 8.49 -12.65 -14.54
CA LEU A 174 7.36 -12.11 -15.30
C LEU A 174 7.53 -10.64 -15.70
N ILE A 175 8.40 -9.87 -15.02
CA ILE A 175 8.61 -8.44 -15.28
C ILE A 175 9.63 -8.20 -16.42
N ASN A 176 10.38 -9.22 -16.84
CA ASN A 176 11.37 -9.11 -17.92
C ASN A 176 10.86 -9.46 -19.33
N HIS A 177 9.54 -9.68 -19.52
CA HIS A 177 8.96 -10.08 -20.82
C HIS A 177 7.99 -9.06 -21.44
N THR A 178 8.27 -7.76 -21.31
CA THR A 178 7.74 -6.74 -22.23
C THR A 178 8.82 -5.71 -22.52
N GLY A 179 9.63 -6.00 -23.54
CA GLY A 179 10.72 -5.16 -24.01
C GLY A 179 11.33 -5.78 -25.27
N GLY A 180 10.50 -5.87 -26.32
CA GLY A 180 10.90 -6.14 -27.69
C GLY A 180 10.37 -5.03 -28.57
#